data_AF-A0A1G2D5Q2-F1
#
_entry.id   AF-A0A1G2D5Q2-F1
#
_cell.length_a   1.000
_cell.length_b   1.000
_cell.length_c   1.000
_cell.angle_alpha   90.00
_cell.angle_beta   90.00
_cell.angle_gamma   90.00
#
_symmetry.space_group_name_H-M   'P 1'
#
loop_
_entity.id
_entity.type
_entity.pdbx_description
1 polymer ?
#
loop_
_entity_poly.entity_id
_entity_poly.type
_entity_poly.pdbx_seq_one_letter_code
_entity_poly.pdbx_strand_id
1 'polypeptide(L)'
;MSNKLFRIEINEEKFDDVCALIEESIKNGAEKSALALLSVFYHNRTNKDDENKKIFIWKNLSRENLQVAQKVIGVTFNYLQFNPPLDTMSLITRIPLQKYESEQICFDDVRAVLKNVEGIRVKNNSYSQDIDKQLNRYQEIEAAGSTQFIAMDKAELDALTAHLPSKEELKQYIFLEINPENDLSRVKKFIDARLQVGPTINSAEDLRAAVEIEQFSKKLDEMRGDITESEEETETARKEEEGTKGKPQTLVKDGIGYFKFYKEGELIRIGKQGTRHYRLLDVLCNPHFGVQKTIEGVFEAIRKPKDKNDAILNDYGTKKQRMLELIGFAIKELQKNKKLQGKLKYKSSEQSIWVEREG
;
A
#
# COMPACT_ATOMS: atom_id res chain seq x y z
N MET A 1 4.11 6.34 -13.23
CA MET A 1 4.77 5.11 -12.75
C MET A 1 4.55 5.02 -11.26
N SER A 2 4.24 3.85 -10.69
CA SER A 2 4.02 3.75 -9.24
C SER A 2 5.36 3.76 -8.50
N ASN A 3 5.52 4.68 -7.54
CA ASN A 3 6.65 4.69 -6.63
C ASN A 3 6.56 3.45 -5.73
N LYS A 4 7.53 2.53 -5.84
CA LYS A 4 7.63 1.34 -4.99
C LYS A 4 8.79 1.52 -4.01
N LEU A 5 8.49 1.32 -2.74
CA LEU A 5 9.45 1.20 -1.66
C LEU A 5 9.79 -0.28 -1.50
N PHE A 6 11.07 -0.62 -1.46
CA PHE A 6 11.50 -1.97 -1.12
C PHE A 6 11.99 -1.98 0.32
N ARG A 7 11.52 -2.94 1.10
CA ARG A 7 12.05 -3.31 2.41
C ARG A 7 12.84 -4.58 2.21
N ILE A 8 14.11 -4.56 2.60
CA ILE A 8 14.98 -5.74 2.63
C ILE A 8 15.33 -5.97 4.10
N GLU A 9 15.03 -7.16 4.59
CA GLU A 9 15.46 -7.63 5.91
C GLU A 9 16.73 -8.45 5.69
N ILE A 10 17.80 -8.09 6.40
CA ILE A 10 19.11 -8.69 6.22
C ILE A 10 19.56 -9.18 7.58
N ASN A 11 20.02 -10.42 7.61
CA ASN A 11 20.70 -10.98 8.78
C ASN A 11 21.91 -10.10 9.12
N GLU A 12 22.10 -9.83 10.41
CA GLU A 12 23.20 -9.04 10.94
C GLU A 12 24.57 -9.43 10.36
N GLU A 13 24.84 -10.72 10.16
CA GLU A 13 26.11 -11.23 9.63
C GLU A 13 26.40 -10.78 8.18
N LYS A 14 25.35 -10.55 7.38
CA LYS A 14 25.49 -10.15 5.95
C LYS A 14 25.33 -8.64 5.75
N PHE A 15 25.07 -7.91 6.83
CA PHE A 15 24.73 -6.50 6.76
C PHE A 15 25.91 -5.65 6.27
N ASP A 16 27.10 -5.90 6.81
CA ASP A 16 28.30 -5.14 6.48
C ASP A 16 28.73 -5.41 5.02
N ASP A 17 28.58 -6.64 4.53
CA ASP A 17 28.84 -7.00 3.14
C ASP A 17 27.89 -6.27 2.18
N VAL A 18 26.59 -6.21 2.51
CA VAL A 18 25.61 -5.48 1.71
C VAL A 18 25.87 -3.97 1.76
N CYS A 19 26.24 -3.43 2.92
CA CYS A 19 26.64 -2.02 3.03
C CYS A 19 27.88 -1.73 2.16
N ALA A 20 28.91 -2.57 2.24
CA ALA A 20 30.13 -2.45 1.44
C ALA A 20 29.83 -2.51 -0.07
N LEU A 21 28.95 -3.41 -0.49
CA LEU A 21 28.56 -3.56 -1.90
C LEU A 21 27.79 -2.34 -2.42
N ILE A 22 26.92 -1.75 -1.59
CA ILE A 22 26.21 -0.51 -1.94
C ILE A 22 27.20 0.67 -1.92
N GLU A 23 28.13 0.75 -0.95
CA GLU A 23 29.16 1.79 -0.88
C GLU A 23 30.10 1.75 -2.10
N GLU A 24 30.52 0.56 -2.52
CA GLU A 24 31.32 0.34 -3.71
C GLU A 24 30.55 0.77 -4.97
N SER A 25 29.26 0.41 -5.07
CA SER A 25 28.39 0.88 -6.15
C SER A 25 28.31 2.41 -6.19
N ILE A 26 28.22 3.07 -5.03
CA ILE A 26 28.20 4.55 -4.93
C ILE A 26 29.53 5.16 -5.37
N LYS A 27 30.67 4.60 -4.91
CA LYS A 27 32.02 5.06 -5.31
C LYS A 27 32.22 4.97 -6.83
N ASN A 28 31.54 4.03 -7.48
CA ASN A 28 31.55 3.83 -8.92
C ASN A 28 30.50 4.68 -9.67
N GLY A 29 29.96 5.73 -9.07
CA GLY A 29 29.08 6.71 -9.74
C GLY A 29 27.60 6.32 -9.80
N ALA A 30 27.18 5.28 -9.08
CA ALA A 30 25.78 4.87 -9.03
C ALA A 30 24.93 5.77 -8.10
N GLU A 31 24.66 7.03 -8.49
CA GLU A 31 23.84 7.95 -7.68
C GLU A 31 22.43 7.42 -7.39
N LYS A 32 21.88 6.56 -8.27
CA LYS A 32 20.57 5.90 -8.06
C LYS A 32 20.58 4.87 -6.92
N SER A 33 21.76 4.38 -6.51
CA SER A 33 21.94 3.41 -5.42
C SER A 33 22.17 4.07 -4.06
N ALA A 34 22.51 5.38 -4.02
CA ALA A 34 22.89 6.07 -2.79
C ALA A 34 21.75 6.25 -1.77
N LEU A 35 20.49 6.13 -2.19
CA LEU A 35 19.32 6.18 -1.30
C LEU A 35 18.94 4.82 -0.71
N ALA A 36 19.54 3.73 -1.21
CA ALA A 36 19.44 2.41 -0.60
C ALA A 36 20.19 2.31 0.73
N LEU A 37 21.17 3.18 1.00
CA LEU A 37 22.13 3.06 2.12
C LEU A 37 21.74 3.86 3.38
N LEU A 38 20.80 4.81 3.32
CA LEU A 38 20.57 5.72 4.46
C LEU A 38 19.51 5.25 5.45
N SER A 39 18.52 4.51 4.99
CA SER A 39 17.57 3.85 5.88
C SER A 39 18.21 2.70 6.68
N VAL A 40 19.25 2.10 6.09
CA VAL A 40 20.18 1.09 6.62
C VAL A 40 20.98 1.66 7.79
N PHE A 41 21.53 2.86 7.63
CA PHE A 41 22.29 3.54 8.68
C PHE A 41 21.41 4.13 9.79
N TYR A 42 20.18 4.54 9.49
CA TYR A 42 19.29 5.18 10.47
C TYR A 42 18.69 4.18 11.46
N HIS A 43 18.29 2.99 11.00
CA HIS A 43 17.74 1.93 11.88
C HIS A 43 18.80 1.31 12.81
N ASN A 44 20.06 1.23 12.36
CA ASN A 44 21.16 0.64 13.12
C ASN A 44 21.67 1.47 14.31
N ARG A 45 21.37 2.77 14.37
CA ARG A 45 21.93 3.65 15.41
C ARG A 45 21.01 3.86 16.60
N THR A 46 19.71 3.66 16.44
CA THR A 46 18.69 3.92 17.46
C THR A 46 18.23 2.66 18.20
N ASN A 47 18.44 1.46 17.64
CA ASN A 47 17.97 0.22 18.26
C ASN A 47 19.08 -0.84 18.26
N LYS A 48 19.87 -0.92 19.34
CA LYS A 48 20.95 -1.91 19.49
C LYS A 48 20.43 -3.34 19.72
N ASP A 49 19.14 -3.49 20.01
CA ASP A 49 18.52 -4.75 20.45
C ASP A 49 17.64 -5.43 19.37
N ASP A 50 17.62 -4.93 18.12
CA ASP A 50 16.86 -5.56 17.02
C ASP A 50 17.80 -6.49 16.22
N GLU A 51 17.65 -7.82 16.38
CA GLU A 51 18.45 -8.85 15.68
C GLU A 51 18.34 -8.78 14.15
N ASN A 52 17.36 -8.05 13.62
CA ASN A 52 17.14 -7.90 12.18
C ASN A 52 17.31 -6.45 11.72
N LYS A 53 18.36 -6.22 10.92
CA LYS A 53 18.66 -4.90 10.34
C LYS A 53 17.80 -4.67 9.10
N LYS A 54 17.17 -3.49 9.00
CA LYS A 54 16.20 -3.16 7.94
C LYS A 54 16.75 -2.12 6.98
N ILE A 55 16.66 -2.43 5.68
CA ILE A 55 17.07 -1.56 4.58
C ILE A 55 15.83 -1.12 3.79
N PHE A 56 15.62 0.19 3.64
CA PHE A 56 14.58 0.78 2.81
C PHE A 56 15.15 1.44 1.56
N ILE A 57 14.74 0.97 0.38
CA ILE A 57 15.21 1.46 -0.93
C ILE A 57 14.05 2.11 -1.68
N TRP A 58 14.20 3.37 -2.09
CA TRP A 58 13.23 4.09 -2.90
C TRP A 58 13.58 3.96 -4.40
N LYS A 59 12.69 3.35 -5.21
CA LYS A 59 13.02 3.06 -6.62
C LYS A 59 13.05 4.27 -7.57
N ASN A 60 12.59 5.46 -7.18
CA ASN A 60 12.48 6.62 -8.08
C ASN A 60 12.57 7.94 -7.31
N LEU A 61 13.79 8.38 -7.00
CA LEU A 61 14.04 9.73 -6.52
C LEU A 61 14.35 10.64 -7.71
N SER A 62 13.32 10.97 -8.47
CA SER A 62 13.43 12.06 -9.42
C SER A 62 13.65 13.38 -8.66
N ARG A 63 14.26 14.36 -9.32
CA ARG A 63 14.49 15.69 -8.73
C ARG A 63 13.16 16.31 -8.29
N GLU A 64 12.09 16.07 -9.03
CA GLU A 64 10.74 16.53 -8.69
C GLU A 64 10.26 15.91 -7.36
N ASN A 65 10.44 14.60 -7.16
CA ASN A 65 10.05 13.93 -5.91
C ASN A 65 10.84 14.45 -4.70
N LEU A 66 12.14 14.73 -4.87
CA LEU A 66 12.97 15.33 -3.83
C LEU A 66 12.53 16.75 -3.48
N GLN A 67 12.15 17.55 -4.47
CA GLN A 67 11.59 18.88 -4.26
C GLN A 67 10.25 18.82 -3.51
N VAL A 68 9.37 17.89 -3.88
CA VAL A 68 8.10 17.68 -3.16
C VAL A 68 8.37 17.27 -1.71
N ALA A 69 9.28 16.32 -1.47
CA ALA A 69 9.65 15.89 -0.13
C ALA A 69 10.24 17.04 0.71
N GLN A 70 11.12 17.85 0.12
CA GLN A 70 11.69 19.04 0.77
C GLN A 70 10.59 20.01 1.19
N LYS A 71 9.67 20.33 0.29
CA LYS A 71 8.56 21.24 0.59
C LYS A 71 7.66 20.69 1.70
N VAL A 72 7.27 19.42 1.61
CA VAL A 72 6.46 18.75 2.65
C VAL A 72 7.15 18.86 4.00
N ILE A 73 8.41 18.43 4.09
CA ILE A 73 9.16 18.42 5.35
C ILE A 73 9.43 19.84 5.85
N GLY A 74 9.68 20.79 4.96
CA GLY A 74 9.82 22.20 5.29
C GLY A 74 8.55 22.77 5.92
N VAL A 75 7.39 22.56 5.30
CA VAL A 75 6.09 22.99 5.83
C VAL A 75 5.82 22.34 7.20
N THR A 76 5.99 21.03 7.32
CA THR A 76 5.78 20.28 8.56
C THR A 76 6.70 20.78 9.67
N PHE A 77 8.00 20.89 9.39
CA PHE A 77 9.01 21.34 10.36
C PHE A 77 8.76 22.76 10.84
N ASN A 78 8.53 23.69 9.91
CA ASN A 78 8.26 25.08 10.24
C ASN A 78 6.99 25.20 11.09
N TYR A 79 5.93 24.46 10.74
CA TYR A 79 4.69 24.48 11.52
C TYR A 79 4.92 23.99 12.96
N LEU A 80 5.62 22.88 13.14
CA LEU A 80 5.91 22.29 14.44
C LEU A 80 6.83 23.16 15.30
N GLN A 81 7.75 23.91 14.68
CA GLN A 81 8.63 24.84 15.38
C GLN A 81 7.83 25.96 16.05
N PHE A 82 6.76 26.45 15.40
CA PHE A 82 5.92 27.53 15.94
C PHE A 82 4.70 27.02 16.70
N ASN A 83 4.32 25.75 16.50
CA ASN A 83 3.14 25.12 17.11
C ASN A 83 3.56 23.74 17.63
N PRO A 84 4.33 23.67 18.72
CA PRO A 84 4.68 22.40 19.33
C PRO A 84 3.40 21.63 19.72
N PRO A 85 3.45 20.29 19.80
CA PRO A 85 2.30 19.49 20.19
C PRO A 85 1.68 20.02 21.49
N LEU A 86 0.37 20.29 21.46
CA LEU A 86 -0.36 20.91 22.57
C LEU A 86 -0.45 20.02 23.81
N ASP A 87 -0.29 18.70 23.61
CA ASP A 87 -0.41 17.71 24.65
C ASP A 87 0.82 16.79 24.64
N THR A 88 1.60 16.89 25.72
CA THR A 88 2.79 16.08 25.97
C THR A 88 2.48 14.58 26.08
N MET A 89 1.22 14.21 26.38
CA MET A 89 0.81 12.81 26.50
C MET A 89 0.42 12.21 25.14
N SER A 90 -0.32 12.95 24.30
CA SER A 90 -0.84 12.40 23.05
C SER A 90 0.07 12.60 21.84
N LEU A 91 1.06 13.51 21.89
CA LEU A 91 2.04 13.76 20.81
C LEU A 91 1.42 13.99 19.41
N ILE A 92 0.11 14.29 19.38
CA ILE A 92 -0.66 14.47 18.17
C ILE A 92 -0.66 15.95 17.83
N THR A 93 -0.16 16.28 16.65
CA THR A 93 -0.26 17.62 16.07
C THR A 93 -1.21 17.59 14.88
N ARG A 94 -2.09 18.60 14.82
CA ARG A 94 -2.91 18.89 13.64
C ARG A 94 -2.29 20.02 12.83
N ILE A 95 -2.06 19.78 11.54
CA ILE A 95 -1.51 20.76 10.60
C ILE A 95 -2.58 21.06 9.53
N PRO A 96 -2.99 22.32 9.32
CA PRO A 96 -3.97 22.66 8.29
C PRO A 96 -3.45 22.28 6.90
N LEU A 97 -4.29 21.61 6.09
CA LEU A 97 -3.93 21.22 4.72
C LEU A 97 -3.66 22.43 3.82
N GLN A 98 -4.29 23.56 4.11
CA GLN A 98 -4.07 24.81 3.38
C GLN A 98 -2.59 25.25 3.41
N LYS A 99 -1.81 24.85 4.43
CA LYS A 99 -0.36 25.14 4.49
C LYS A 99 0.45 24.38 3.45
N TYR A 100 -0.01 23.19 3.04
CA TYR A 100 0.61 22.41 1.97
C TYR A 100 0.08 22.85 0.60
N GLU A 101 -1.20 23.21 0.52
CA GLU A 101 -1.83 23.71 -0.71
C GLU A 101 -1.19 25.02 -1.19
N SER A 102 -0.77 25.92 -0.27
CA SER A 102 -0.04 27.14 -0.64
C SER A 102 1.31 26.86 -1.32
N GLU A 103 1.88 25.68 -1.09
CA GLU A 103 3.11 25.20 -1.74
C GLU A 103 2.85 24.32 -2.98
N GLN A 104 1.58 24.23 -3.40
CA GLN A 104 1.08 23.40 -4.49
C GLN A 104 1.28 21.89 -4.24
N ILE A 105 1.15 21.45 -2.99
CA ILE A 105 1.31 20.05 -2.59
C ILE A 105 -0.07 19.45 -2.29
N CYS A 106 -0.40 18.31 -2.90
CA CYS A 106 -1.65 17.63 -2.61
C CYS A 106 -1.54 16.72 -1.38
N PHE A 107 -2.68 16.37 -0.78
CA PHE A 107 -2.72 15.52 0.42
C PHE A 107 -2.02 14.17 0.24
N ASP A 108 -2.17 13.55 -0.93
CA ASP A 108 -1.55 12.26 -1.21
C ASP A 108 -0.02 12.34 -1.21
N ASP A 109 0.56 13.45 -1.68
CA ASP A 109 2.01 13.68 -1.63
C ASP A 109 2.49 13.86 -0.19
N VAL A 110 1.76 14.66 0.61
CA VAL A 110 2.08 14.85 2.03
C VAL A 110 2.08 13.50 2.75
N ARG A 111 1.02 12.71 2.56
CA ARG A 111 0.90 11.38 3.17
C ARG A 111 1.99 10.43 2.67
N ALA A 112 2.31 10.46 1.38
CA ALA A 112 3.34 9.60 0.79
C ALA A 112 4.73 9.94 1.31
N VAL A 113 5.04 11.21 1.56
CA VAL A 113 6.33 11.62 2.15
C VAL A 113 6.36 11.30 3.64
N LEU A 114 5.38 11.78 4.41
CA LEU A 114 5.43 11.71 5.89
C LEU A 114 5.30 10.30 6.44
N LYS A 115 4.58 9.37 5.76
CA LYS A 115 4.50 7.97 6.22
C LYS A 115 5.86 7.25 6.24
N ASN A 116 6.84 7.82 5.54
CA ASN A 116 8.18 7.26 5.42
C ASN A 116 9.21 8.03 6.27
N VAL A 117 8.78 9.07 6.99
CA VAL A 117 9.62 9.75 7.96
C VAL A 117 9.52 8.98 9.27
N GLU A 118 10.64 8.49 9.76
CA GLU A 118 10.67 7.68 10.97
C GLU A 118 10.02 8.41 12.15
N GLY A 119 9.23 7.66 12.93
CA GLY A 119 8.42 8.12 14.07
C GLY A 119 7.47 9.28 13.79
N ILE A 120 7.12 9.53 12.53
CA ILE A 120 5.91 10.27 12.17
C ILE A 120 4.87 9.26 11.71
N ARG A 121 3.68 9.31 12.31
CA ARG A 121 2.53 8.50 11.89
C ARG A 121 1.38 9.41 11.50
N VAL A 122 0.92 9.26 10.26
CA VAL A 122 -0.27 9.98 9.76
C VAL A 122 -1.53 9.26 10.22
N LYS A 123 -2.32 9.90 11.09
CA LYS A 123 -3.48 9.28 11.77
C LYS A 123 -4.81 9.46 11.05
N ASN A 124 -4.91 10.29 10.00
CA ASN A 124 -6.17 10.57 9.31
C ASN A 124 -6.98 9.32 8.96
N ASN A 125 -6.33 8.28 8.42
CA ASN A 125 -7.00 7.03 8.07
C ASN A 125 -7.48 6.25 9.30
N SER A 126 -6.69 6.22 10.37
CA SER A 126 -7.08 5.58 11.63
C SER A 126 -8.31 6.26 12.21
N TYR A 127 -8.28 7.59 12.32
CA TYR A 127 -9.43 8.35 12.80
C TYR A 127 -10.67 8.19 11.93
N SER A 128 -10.52 8.17 10.59
CA SER A 128 -11.66 7.91 9.71
C SER A 128 -12.30 6.55 9.99
N GLN A 129 -11.50 5.50 10.20
CA GLN A 129 -11.98 4.16 10.52
C GLN A 129 -12.66 4.11 11.89
N ASP A 130 -12.08 4.80 12.88
CA ASP A 130 -12.64 4.87 14.23
C ASP A 130 -14.00 5.59 14.21
N ILE A 131 -14.12 6.71 13.50
CA ILE A 131 -15.38 7.44 13.32
C ILE A 131 -16.42 6.56 12.62
N ASP A 132 -16.06 5.90 11.52
CA ASP A 132 -16.98 5.03 10.77
C ASP A 132 -17.46 3.86 11.63
N LYS A 133 -16.57 3.26 12.43
CA LYS A 133 -16.91 2.20 13.39
C LYS A 133 -17.92 2.69 14.43
N GLN A 134 -17.77 3.90 14.95
CA GLN A 134 -18.71 4.45 15.93
C GLN A 134 -20.07 4.81 15.28
N LEU A 135 -20.05 5.37 14.07
CA LEU A 135 -21.29 5.66 13.32
C LEU A 135 -22.09 4.38 13.02
N ASN A 136 -21.42 3.29 12.66
CA ASN A 136 -22.10 2.01 12.43
C ASN A 136 -22.72 1.48 13.73
N ARG A 137 -22.02 1.60 14.86
CA ARG A 137 -22.59 1.23 16.18
C ARG A 137 -23.82 2.05 16.52
N TYR A 138 -23.82 3.36 16.24
CA TYR A 138 -25.00 4.22 16.40
C TYR A 138 -26.19 3.69 15.59
N GLN A 139 -25.97 3.38 14.31
CA GLN A 139 -27.01 2.87 13.42
C GLN A 139 -27.56 1.52 13.86
N GLU A 140 -26.70 0.63 14.36
CA GLU A 140 -27.12 -0.68 14.92
C GLU A 140 -28.00 -0.51 16.17
N ILE A 141 -27.63 0.39 17.08
CA ILE A 141 -28.42 0.70 18.29
C ILE A 141 -29.77 1.30 17.92
N GLU A 142 -29.79 2.25 16.99
CA GLU A 142 -31.02 2.89 16.51
C GLU A 142 -31.94 1.88 15.81
N ALA A 143 -31.39 1.02 14.95
CA ALA A 143 -32.13 -0.01 14.23
C ALA A 143 -32.67 -1.12 15.15
N ALA A 144 -31.98 -1.44 16.24
CA ALA A 144 -32.40 -2.46 17.19
C ALA A 144 -33.64 -2.08 18.00
N GLY A 145 -34.02 -0.80 18.05
CA GLY A 145 -35.23 -0.30 18.72
C GLY A 145 -35.35 -0.71 20.20
N SER A 146 -34.26 -1.16 20.82
CA SER A 146 -34.31 -1.90 22.08
C SER A 146 -34.17 -0.96 23.27
N THR A 147 -35.28 -0.74 23.95
CA THR A 147 -35.36 -0.08 25.26
C THR A 147 -34.56 -0.78 26.37
N GLN A 148 -34.05 -2.00 26.14
CA GLN A 148 -33.34 -2.81 27.15
C GLN A 148 -31.81 -2.80 27.03
N PHE A 149 -31.22 -2.22 25.97
CA PHE A 149 -29.77 -2.02 25.86
C PHE A 149 -29.34 -0.56 26.06
N ILE A 150 -30.26 0.31 26.49
CA ILE A 150 -29.97 1.70 26.84
C ILE A 150 -29.31 1.74 28.22
N ALA A 151 -28.02 1.49 28.27
CA ALA A 151 -27.19 1.90 29.40
C ALA A 151 -25.84 2.50 28.99
N MET A 152 -25.51 2.53 27.69
CA MET A 152 -24.67 3.62 27.19
C MET A 152 -25.62 4.71 26.75
N ASP A 153 -25.77 5.73 27.58
CA ASP A 153 -26.52 6.91 27.17
C ASP A 153 -25.80 7.56 25.97
N LYS A 154 -26.54 8.31 25.16
CA LYS A 154 -25.97 9.04 24.03
C LYS A 154 -24.81 9.95 24.47
N ALA A 155 -24.84 10.45 25.70
CA ALA A 155 -23.80 11.30 26.26
C ALA A 155 -22.49 10.54 26.55
N GLU A 156 -22.52 9.25 26.91
CA GLU A 156 -21.34 8.40 27.08
C GLU A 156 -20.68 8.13 25.73
N LEU A 157 -21.46 7.89 24.69
CA LEU A 157 -20.93 7.68 23.35
C LEU A 157 -20.45 8.99 22.71
N ASP A 158 -21.13 10.11 22.97
CA ASP A 158 -20.66 11.45 22.63
C ASP A 158 -19.36 11.77 23.40
N ALA A 159 -19.24 11.39 24.68
CA ALA A 159 -18.02 11.56 25.47
C ALA A 159 -16.87 10.68 24.94
N LEU A 160 -17.17 9.44 24.53
CA LEU A 160 -16.21 8.54 23.89
C LEU A 160 -15.77 9.00 22.51
N THR A 161 -16.54 9.86 21.83
CA THR A 161 -16.18 10.39 20.51
C THR A 161 -15.71 11.84 20.54
N ALA A 162 -15.89 12.55 21.65
CA ALA A 162 -15.49 13.94 21.84
C ALA A 162 -13.99 14.21 21.60
N HIS A 163 -13.14 13.19 21.73
CA HIS A 163 -11.70 13.30 21.48
C HIS A 163 -11.30 12.97 20.03
N LEU A 164 -12.23 12.42 19.22
CA LEU A 164 -11.98 12.13 17.82
C LEU A 164 -12.26 13.38 16.97
N PRO A 165 -11.42 13.65 15.95
CA PRO A 165 -11.71 14.74 15.03
C PRO A 165 -12.97 14.44 14.21
N SER A 166 -13.71 15.47 13.82
CA SER A 166 -14.84 15.31 12.90
C SER A 166 -14.38 14.90 11.48
N LYS A 167 -15.28 14.36 10.65
CA LYS A 167 -14.97 14.05 9.25
C LYS A 167 -14.57 15.29 8.46
N GLU A 168 -15.15 16.43 8.78
CA GLU A 168 -14.83 17.74 8.19
C GLU A 168 -13.42 18.19 8.60
N GLU A 169 -13.03 18.00 9.86
CA GLU A 169 -11.66 18.26 10.30
C GLU A 169 -10.65 17.34 9.61
N LEU A 170 -10.97 16.05 9.41
CA LEU A 170 -10.10 15.13 8.66
C LEU A 170 -9.89 15.54 7.20
N LYS A 171 -10.79 16.34 6.62
CA LYS A 171 -10.65 16.93 5.28
C LYS A 171 -9.86 18.24 5.28
N GLN A 172 -9.70 18.89 6.43
CA GLN A 172 -9.06 20.19 6.55
C GLN A 172 -7.67 20.11 7.19
N TYR A 173 -7.37 19.05 7.92
CA TYR A 173 -6.13 18.90 8.68
C TYR A 173 -5.47 17.56 8.42
N ILE A 174 -4.14 17.54 8.47
CA ILE A 174 -3.37 16.31 8.66
C ILE A 174 -3.04 16.12 10.14
N PHE A 175 -3.31 14.92 10.65
CA PHE A 175 -3.04 14.54 12.02
C PHE A 175 -1.77 13.70 12.07
N LEU A 176 -0.76 14.19 12.79
CA LEU A 176 0.54 13.55 12.92
C LEU A 176 0.77 13.17 14.37
N GLU A 177 1.00 11.89 14.63
CA GLU A 177 1.60 11.42 15.88
C GLU A 177 3.12 11.42 15.69
N ILE A 178 3.83 12.19 16.51
CA ILE A 178 5.29 12.41 16.37
C ILE A 178 5.99 11.87 17.61
N ASN A 179 6.92 10.92 17.42
CA ASN A 179 7.77 10.47 18.51
C ASN A 179 8.72 11.62 18.93
N PRO A 180 8.74 12.06 20.21
CA PRO A 180 9.58 13.15 20.70
C PRO A 180 11.08 12.89 20.53
N GLU A 181 11.49 11.63 20.40
CA GLU A 181 12.89 11.27 20.14
C GLU A 181 13.33 11.56 18.70
N ASN A 182 12.39 11.86 17.80
CA ASN A 182 12.70 12.09 16.39
C ASN A 182 12.94 13.55 16.03
N ASP A 183 14.14 13.77 15.51
CA ASP A 183 14.65 15.07 15.11
C ASP A 183 14.38 15.32 13.61
N LEU A 184 13.18 15.84 13.30
CA LEU A 184 12.81 16.31 11.96
C LEU A 184 13.85 17.26 11.35
N SER A 185 14.64 17.97 12.18
CA SER A 185 15.69 18.86 11.68
C SER A 185 16.80 18.10 10.94
N ARG A 186 17.06 16.84 11.32
CA ARG A 186 18.04 15.97 10.64
C ARG A 186 17.55 15.56 9.26
N VAL A 187 16.29 15.16 9.16
CA VAL A 187 15.66 14.79 7.89
C VAL A 187 15.67 15.99 6.94
N LYS A 188 15.34 17.18 7.45
CA LYS A 188 15.41 18.43 6.68
C LYS A 188 16.83 18.73 6.17
N LYS A 189 17.83 18.72 7.08
CA LYS A 189 19.25 18.95 6.72
C LYS A 189 19.72 17.99 5.63
N PHE A 190 19.31 16.73 5.70
CA PHE A 190 19.65 15.72 4.72
C PHE A 190 19.09 16.03 3.33
N ILE A 191 17.80 16.38 3.24
CA ILE A 191 17.16 16.71 1.96
C ILE A 191 17.75 17.99 1.36
N ASP A 192 17.97 19.00 2.20
CA ASP A 192 18.57 20.27 1.79
C ASP A 192 19.98 20.04 1.19
N ALA A 193 20.81 19.22 1.82
CA ALA A 193 22.14 18.89 1.31
C ALA A 193 22.09 18.21 -0.07
N ARG A 194 21.12 17.30 -0.30
CA ARG A 194 21.02 16.57 -1.57
C ARG A 194 20.53 17.44 -2.73
N LEU A 195 19.65 18.39 -2.47
CA LEU A 195 19.20 19.33 -3.49
C LEU A 195 20.28 20.33 -3.90
N GLN A 196 21.24 20.62 -3.01
CA GLN A 196 22.42 21.42 -3.32
C GLN A 196 23.44 20.68 -4.20
N VAL A 197 23.58 19.36 -4.03
CA VAL A 197 24.54 18.58 -4.82
C VAL A 197 24.14 18.52 -6.30
N GLY A 198 22.83 18.47 -6.61
CA GLY A 198 22.33 18.38 -7.99
C GLY A 198 22.78 17.10 -8.71
N PRO A 199 21.98 16.56 -9.65
CA PRO A 199 22.50 15.52 -10.54
C PRO A 199 23.38 16.21 -11.59
N THR A 200 24.65 16.46 -11.29
CA THR A 200 25.64 16.77 -12.32
C THR A 200 26.07 15.47 -12.98
N ILE A 201 25.26 14.99 -13.93
CA ILE A 201 25.73 14.04 -14.95
C ILE A 201 26.61 14.87 -15.90
N ASN A 202 27.85 15.10 -15.49
CA ASN A 202 28.79 15.93 -16.25
C ASN A 202 29.75 15.10 -17.10
N SER A 203 29.69 13.77 -17.00
CA SER A 203 30.64 12.89 -17.67
C SER A 203 29.98 11.69 -18.35
N ALA A 204 30.65 11.16 -19.38
CA ALA A 204 30.29 9.89 -20.00
C ALA A 204 30.41 8.70 -19.02
N GLU A 205 31.13 8.87 -17.91
CA GLU A 205 31.25 7.88 -16.83
C GLU A 205 29.97 7.79 -16.01
N ASP A 206 29.31 8.92 -15.71
CA ASP A 206 28.01 8.95 -15.01
C ASP A 206 26.91 8.24 -15.83
N LEU A 207 26.98 8.36 -17.16
CA LEU A 207 26.06 7.69 -18.08
C LEU A 207 26.33 6.18 -18.17
N ARG A 208 27.60 5.76 -18.09
CA ARG A 208 27.98 4.33 -17.99
C ARG A 208 27.55 3.73 -16.66
N ALA A 209 27.76 4.43 -15.55
CA ALA A 209 27.30 3.99 -14.23
C ALA A 209 25.77 3.81 -14.20
N ALA A 210 25.00 4.68 -14.86
CA ALA A 210 23.55 4.52 -14.96
C ALA A 210 23.12 3.27 -15.75
N VAL A 211 23.88 2.87 -16.79
CA VAL A 211 23.64 1.64 -17.58
C VAL A 211 24.05 0.40 -16.78
N GLU A 212 25.15 0.46 -16.03
CA GLU A 212 25.60 -0.62 -15.14
C GLU A 212 24.61 -0.86 -13.99
N ILE A 213 23.98 0.19 -13.46
CA ILE A 213 22.88 0.06 -12.47
C ILE A 213 21.68 -0.69 -13.05
N GLU A 214 21.31 -0.42 -14.30
CA GLU A 214 20.19 -1.10 -14.94
C GLU A 214 20.50 -2.59 -15.12
N GLN A 215 21.73 -2.91 -15.55
CA GLN A 215 22.24 -4.28 -15.63
C GLN A 215 22.33 -4.96 -14.26
N PHE A 216 22.76 -4.24 -13.22
CA PHE A 216 22.83 -4.76 -11.86
C PHE A 216 21.43 -5.03 -11.28
N SER A 217 20.47 -4.15 -11.53
CA SER A 217 19.08 -4.38 -11.13
C SER A 217 18.48 -5.63 -11.79
N LYS A 218 18.82 -5.86 -13.06
CA LYS A 218 18.42 -7.05 -13.82
C LYS A 218 19.09 -8.31 -13.27
N LYS A 219 20.37 -8.22 -12.90
CA LYS A 219 21.13 -9.32 -12.29
C LYS A 219 20.62 -9.67 -10.89
N LEU A 220 20.18 -8.68 -10.09
CA LEU A 220 19.49 -8.91 -8.82
C LEU A 220 18.13 -9.60 -9.02
N ASP A 221 17.36 -9.20 -10.03
CA ASP A 221 16.11 -9.86 -10.38
C ASP A 221 16.33 -11.30 -10.88
N GLU A 222 17.45 -11.58 -11.57
CA GLU A 222 17.87 -12.91 -12.02
C GLU A 222 18.37 -13.79 -10.85
N MET A 223 19.26 -13.27 -10.00
CA MET A 223 19.73 -13.98 -8.79
C MET A 223 18.59 -14.33 -7.83
N ARG A 224 17.54 -13.51 -7.82
CA ARG A 224 16.33 -13.80 -7.06
C ARG A 224 15.58 -15.00 -7.64
N GLY A 225 15.59 -15.21 -8.95
CA GLY A 225 15.06 -16.42 -9.58
C GLY A 225 15.74 -17.68 -9.03
N ASP A 226 17.07 -17.63 -8.87
CA ASP A 226 17.87 -18.78 -8.44
C ASP A 226 17.82 -19.03 -6.93
N ILE A 227 17.72 -17.98 -6.09
CA ILE A 227 17.62 -18.13 -4.62
C ILE A 227 16.23 -18.66 -4.20
N THR A 228 15.19 -18.46 -5.02
CA THR A 228 13.83 -18.92 -4.71
C THR A 228 13.62 -20.42 -5.02
N GLU A 229 14.55 -21.08 -5.73
CA GLU A 229 14.43 -22.51 -6.03
C GLU A 229 15.05 -23.44 -4.97
N SER A 230 15.94 -22.96 -4.08
CA SER A 230 16.64 -23.87 -3.14
C SER A 230 16.23 -23.78 -1.66
N GLU A 231 15.48 -22.75 -1.23
CA GLU A 231 15.13 -22.58 0.21
C GLU A 231 13.62 -22.39 0.49
N GLU A 232 12.74 -22.33 -0.53
CA GLU A 232 11.29 -22.15 -0.35
C GLU A 232 10.48 -23.46 -0.20
N GLU A 233 11.11 -24.62 0.00
CA GLU A 233 10.41 -25.89 0.25
C GLU A 233 10.09 -26.17 1.73
N THR A 234 10.58 -25.40 2.72
CA THR A 234 10.44 -25.83 4.13
C THR A 234 9.88 -24.87 5.17
N GLU A 235 9.75 -23.55 4.93
CA GLU A 235 9.40 -22.62 6.04
C GLU A 235 8.11 -21.80 5.89
N THR A 236 7.64 -21.55 4.67
CA THR A 236 6.38 -20.81 4.44
C THR A 236 5.11 -21.65 4.69
N ALA A 237 5.25 -22.96 4.95
CA ALA A 237 4.13 -23.87 5.25
C ALA A 237 3.71 -23.88 6.73
N ARG A 238 4.52 -23.37 7.66
CA ARG A 238 4.34 -23.62 9.11
C ARG A 238 3.54 -22.59 9.90
N LYS A 239 3.15 -21.44 9.34
CA LYS A 239 2.43 -20.37 10.11
C LYS A 239 0.94 -20.16 9.76
N GLU A 240 0.34 -21.00 8.92
CA GLU A 240 -1.12 -20.98 8.66
C GLU A 240 -1.75 -22.38 8.85
N GLU A 241 -1.47 -23.00 10.00
CA GLU A 241 -2.00 -24.32 10.39
C GLU A 241 -2.85 -24.26 11.64
N GLU A 242 -3.90 -23.43 11.63
CA GLU A 242 -5.04 -23.65 12.53
C GLU A 242 -6.38 -23.60 11.79
N GLY A 243 -6.88 -24.80 11.46
CA GLY A 243 -8.26 -25.19 11.75
C GLY A 243 -9.41 -24.67 10.88
N THR A 244 -9.20 -23.85 9.85
CA THR A 244 -10.31 -23.46 8.96
C THR A 244 -10.35 -24.32 7.69
N LYS A 245 -11.49 -24.97 7.44
CA LYS A 245 -11.79 -25.62 6.15
C LYS A 245 -11.50 -24.63 5.03
N GLY A 246 -10.39 -24.83 4.30
CA GLY A 246 -9.83 -23.81 3.42
C GLY A 246 -10.87 -23.24 2.46
N LYS A 247 -11.11 -21.94 2.57
CA LYS A 247 -11.96 -21.20 1.63
C LYS A 247 -11.27 -21.17 0.26
N PRO A 248 -12.02 -21.12 -0.86
CA PRO A 248 -11.41 -20.95 -2.16
C PRO A 248 -10.61 -19.64 -2.23
N GLN A 249 -9.43 -19.71 -2.81
CA GLN A 249 -8.50 -18.58 -2.91
C GLN A 249 -7.78 -18.54 -4.24
N THR A 250 -7.35 -17.33 -4.61
CA THR A 250 -6.49 -17.04 -5.76
C THR A 250 -5.05 -16.92 -5.30
N LEU A 251 -4.12 -17.38 -6.14
CA LEU A 251 -2.67 -17.33 -5.88
C LEU A 251 -1.96 -16.83 -7.14
N VAL A 252 -0.79 -16.19 -6.99
CA VAL A 252 0.10 -15.84 -8.10
C VAL A 252 1.43 -16.55 -7.90
N LYS A 253 1.87 -17.30 -8.92
CA LYS A 253 3.22 -17.87 -9.01
C LYS A 253 3.81 -17.51 -10.38
N ASP A 254 5.00 -16.92 -10.40
CA ASP A 254 5.72 -16.51 -11.63
C ASP A 254 4.89 -15.62 -12.59
N GLY A 255 4.08 -14.72 -12.00
CA GLY A 255 3.17 -13.85 -12.75
C GLY A 255 1.97 -14.55 -13.40
N ILE A 256 1.82 -15.85 -13.16
CA ILE A 256 0.67 -16.66 -13.54
C ILE A 256 -0.27 -16.78 -12.34
N GLY A 257 -1.53 -16.45 -12.57
CA GLY A 257 -2.61 -16.58 -11.62
C GLY A 257 -3.22 -17.98 -11.60
N TYR A 258 -3.38 -18.52 -10.41
CA TYR A 258 -3.96 -19.82 -10.12
C TYR A 258 -5.17 -19.68 -9.19
N PHE A 259 -6.04 -20.69 -9.20
CA PHE A 259 -7.16 -20.81 -8.29
C PHE A 259 -7.11 -22.14 -7.55
N LYS A 260 -7.48 -22.15 -6.28
CA LYS A 260 -7.44 -23.31 -5.42
C LYS A 260 -8.66 -23.36 -4.52
N PHE A 261 -9.37 -24.48 -4.47
CA PHE A 261 -10.64 -24.58 -3.72
C PHE A 261 -10.46 -24.68 -2.19
N TYR A 262 -9.40 -25.34 -1.73
CA TYR A 262 -9.08 -25.60 -0.33
C TYR A 262 -7.56 -25.71 -0.16
N LYS A 263 -7.03 -25.70 1.07
CA LYS A 263 -5.58 -25.63 1.35
C LYS A 263 -4.74 -26.71 0.66
N GLU A 264 -5.31 -27.87 0.36
CA GLU A 264 -4.65 -29.00 -0.33
C GLU A 264 -5.13 -29.24 -1.76
N GLY A 265 -6.01 -28.38 -2.30
CA GLY A 265 -6.54 -28.53 -3.66
C GLY A 265 -5.51 -28.36 -4.77
N GLU A 266 -5.79 -28.95 -5.94
CA GLU A 266 -5.01 -28.75 -7.16
C GLU A 266 -5.04 -27.28 -7.60
N LEU A 267 -3.88 -26.78 -8.06
CA LEU A 267 -3.77 -25.42 -8.60
C LEU A 267 -4.33 -25.38 -10.03
N ILE A 268 -5.47 -24.71 -10.19
CA ILE A 268 -6.08 -24.53 -11.49
C ILE A 268 -5.51 -23.26 -12.13
N ARG A 269 -4.76 -23.43 -13.23
CA ARG A 269 -4.17 -22.30 -13.97
C ARG A 269 -5.23 -21.45 -14.65
N ILE A 270 -5.37 -20.21 -14.23
CA ILE A 270 -6.36 -19.26 -14.75
C ILE A 270 -5.81 -18.49 -15.95
N GLY A 271 -4.71 -17.76 -15.76
CA GLY A 271 -4.10 -16.91 -16.79
C GLY A 271 -2.98 -16.04 -16.21
N LYS A 272 -2.49 -15.01 -16.92
CA LYS A 272 -1.55 -14.05 -16.33
C LYS A 272 -2.27 -13.18 -15.27
N GLN A 273 -1.59 -12.75 -14.22
CA GLN A 273 -2.21 -11.92 -13.16
C GLN A 273 -2.89 -10.63 -13.67
N GLY A 274 -2.43 -10.08 -14.79
CA GLY A 274 -3.01 -8.87 -15.41
C GLY A 274 -4.25 -9.11 -16.28
N THR A 275 -4.72 -10.35 -16.44
CA THR A 275 -5.91 -10.62 -17.26
C THR A 275 -7.19 -10.28 -16.53
N ARG A 276 -8.25 -9.97 -17.30
CA ARG A 276 -9.55 -9.59 -16.74
C ARG A 276 -10.19 -10.74 -15.95
N HIS A 277 -10.08 -11.96 -16.47
CA HIS A 277 -10.64 -13.16 -15.83
C HIS A 277 -9.92 -13.52 -14.52
N TYR A 278 -8.60 -13.37 -14.44
CA TYR A 278 -7.90 -13.57 -13.16
C TYR A 278 -8.30 -12.50 -12.14
N ARG A 279 -8.23 -11.22 -12.52
CA ARG A 279 -8.64 -10.11 -11.64
C ARG A 279 -10.09 -10.22 -11.17
N LEU A 280 -10.98 -10.73 -12.02
CA LEU A 280 -12.38 -10.99 -11.66
C LEU A 280 -12.48 -12.06 -10.57
N LEU A 281 -11.79 -13.18 -10.75
CA LEU A 281 -11.82 -14.25 -9.76
C LEU A 281 -11.19 -13.79 -8.43
N ASP A 282 -10.08 -13.06 -8.52
CA ASP A 282 -9.37 -12.53 -7.37
C ASP A 282 -10.23 -11.55 -6.56
N VAL A 283 -10.85 -10.57 -7.23
CA VAL A 283 -11.72 -9.61 -6.54
C VAL A 283 -12.93 -10.31 -5.92
N LEU A 284 -13.48 -11.37 -6.52
CA LEU A 284 -14.63 -12.09 -5.97
C LEU A 284 -14.26 -13.04 -4.80
N CYS A 285 -13.00 -13.45 -4.68
CA CYS A 285 -12.53 -14.35 -3.62
C CYS A 285 -11.89 -13.62 -2.43
N ASN A 286 -11.26 -12.46 -2.66
CA ASN A 286 -10.53 -11.72 -1.63
C ASN A 286 -11.31 -10.49 -1.12
N PRO A 287 -11.37 -10.22 0.19
CA PRO A 287 -10.80 -11.01 1.29
C PRO A 287 -11.64 -12.24 1.69
N HIS A 288 -12.91 -12.30 1.25
CA HIS A 288 -13.85 -13.35 1.64
C HIS A 288 -14.63 -13.87 0.44
N PHE A 289 -14.51 -15.18 0.18
CA PHE A 289 -15.30 -15.90 -0.81
C PHE A 289 -16.80 -15.89 -0.45
N GLY A 290 -17.66 -15.71 -1.45
CA GLY A 290 -19.12 -15.70 -1.28
C GLY A 290 -19.74 -14.35 -0.88
N VAL A 291 -18.93 -13.32 -0.65
CA VAL A 291 -19.44 -11.99 -0.29
C VAL A 291 -19.89 -11.22 -1.53
N GLN A 292 -21.05 -10.55 -1.42
CA GLN A 292 -21.58 -9.67 -2.45
C GLN A 292 -20.69 -8.45 -2.67
N LYS A 293 -20.39 -8.15 -3.93
CA LYS A 293 -19.59 -6.97 -4.33
C LYS A 293 -20.35 -6.14 -5.34
N THR A 294 -20.24 -4.82 -5.25
CA THR A 294 -20.93 -3.93 -6.19
C THR A 294 -20.42 -4.14 -7.62
N ILE A 295 -21.29 -4.01 -8.61
CA ILE A 295 -20.94 -4.14 -10.03
C ILE A 295 -19.82 -3.15 -10.40
N GLU A 296 -19.91 -1.91 -9.92
CA GLU A 296 -18.92 -0.86 -10.14
C GLU A 296 -17.58 -1.21 -9.50
N GLY A 297 -17.58 -1.72 -8.26
CA GLY A 297 -16.37 -2.13 -7.55
C GLY A 297 -15.67 -3.29 -8.25
N VAL A 298 -16.42 -4.28 -8.71
CA VAL A 298 -15.89 -5.40 -9.50
C VAL A 298 -15.37 -4.91 -10.85
N PHE A 299 -16.09 -4.04 -11.54
CA PHE A 299 -15.65 -3.48 -12.81
C PHE A 299 -14.32 -2.74 -12.68
N GLU A 300 -14.18 -1.81 -11.72
CA GLU A 300 -12.94 -1.06 -11.52
C GLU A 300 -11.76 -2.00 -11.18
N ALA A 301 -12.02 -3.03 -10.38
CA ALA A 301 -11.02 -4.04 -10.04
C ALA A 301 -10.55 -4.87 -11.24
N ILE A 302 -11.32 -4.97 -12.32
CA ILE A 302 -10.96 -5.73 -13.54
C ILE A 302 -10.67 -4.85 -14.76
N ARG A 303 -10.85 -3.54 -14.63
CA ARG A 303 -10.72 -2.54 -15.69
C ARG A 303 -9.31 -2.57 -16.30
N LYS A 304 -9.24 -2.56 -17.63
CA LYS A 304 -7.99 -2.47 -18.40
C LYS A 304 -7.77 -1.04 -18.89
N PRO A 305 -6.52 -0.65 -19.22
CA PRO A 305 -6.22 0.68 -19.75
C PRO A 305 -7.06 1.08 -20.97
N LYS A 306 -7.34 0.13 -21.87
CA LYS A 306 -8.17 0.38 -23.07
C LYS A 306 -9.63 0.75 -22.76
N ASP A 307 -10.14 0.34 -21.60
CA ASP A 307 -11.52 0.63 -21.18
C ASP A 307 -11.68 2.10 -20.72
N LYS A 308 -10.59 2.87 -20.67
CA LYS A 308 -10.65 4.33 -20.43
C LYS A 308 -11.27 5.10 -21.60
N ASN A 309 -11.11 4.58 -22.80
CA ASN A 309 -11.54 5.23 -24.04
C ASN A 309 -12.84 4.64 -24.60
N ASP A 310 -13.54 3.78 -23.83
CA ASP A 310 -14.82 3.21 -24.25
C ASP A 310 -15.92 4.26 -24.02
N ALA A 311 -16.47 4.80 -25.10
CA ALA A 311 -17.49 5.84 -25.05
C ALA A 311 -18.75 5.42 -24.27
N ILE A 312 -19.11 4.13 -24.33
CA ILE A 312 -20.31 3.58 -23.66
C ILE A 312 -20.11 3.57 -22.13
N LEU A 313 -18.88 3.36 -21.65
CA LEU A 313 -18.57 3.44 -20.21
C LEU A 313 -18.62 4.87 -19.66
N ASN A 314 -18.61 5.88 -20.52
CA ASN A 314 -18.71 7.29 -20.14
C ASN A 314 -20.15 7.82 -20.21
N ASP A 315 -21.07 7.09 -20.85
CA ASP A 315 -22.48 7.44 -20.95
C ASP A 315 -23.29 6.96 -19.74
N TYR A 316 -24.02 7.87 -19.09
CA TYR A 316 -24.73 7.57 -17.83
C TYR A 316 -25.79 6.46 -17.98
N GLY A 317 -26.51 6.43 -19.11
CA GLY A 317 -27.60 5.48 -19.35
C GLY A 317 -27.13 4.07 -19.67
N THR A 318 -26.02 3.92 -20.38
CA THR A 318 -25.55 2.62 -20.91
C THR A 318 -24.34 2.05 -20.16
N LYS A 319 -23.67 2.85 -19.32
CA LYS A 319 -22.47 2.46 -18.55
C LYS A 319 -22.67 1.16 -17.76
N LYS A 320 -23.78 1.02 -17.03
CA LYS A 320 -24.04 -0.16 -16.20
C LYS A 320 -24.14 -1.44 -17.04
N GLN A 321 -24.86 -1.38 -18.16
CA GLN A 321 -24.99 -2.49 -19.10
C GLN A 321 -23.61 -2.89 -19.65
N ARG A 322 -22.80 -1.90 -20.01
CA ARG A 322 -21.44 -2.13 -20.52
C ARG A 322 -20.51 -2.77 -19.49
N MET A 323 -20.61 -2.39 -18.22
CA MET A 323 -19.87 -3.04 -17.13
C MET A 323 -20.26 -4.52 -17.01
N LEU A 324 -21.56 -4.81 -17.01
CA LEU A 324 -22.09 -6.17 -16.95
C LEU A 324 -21.64 -7.02 -18.14
N GLU A 325 -21.58 -6.48 -19.35
CA GLU A 325 -21.04 -7.16 -20.53
C GLU A 325 -19.57 -7.56 -20.34
N LEU A 326 -18.74 -6.66 -19.82
CA LEU A 326 -17.31 -6.89 -19.64
C LEU A 326 -17.03 -7.90 -18.51
N ILE A 327 -17.83 -7.86 -17.45
CA ILE A 327 -17.83 -8.86 -16.36
C ILE A 327 -18.30 -10.21 -16.92
N GLY A 328 -19.42 -10.24 -17.64
CA GLY A 328 -19.99 -11.45 -18.23
C GLY A 328 -19.04 -12.13 -19.23
N PHE A 329 -18.31 -11.34 -20.02
CA PHE A 329 -17.24 -11.86 -20.88
C PHE A 329 -16.15 -12.56 -20.07
N ALA A 330 -15.69 -11.95 -18.97
CA ALA A 330 -14.67 -12.53 -18.11
C ALA A 330 -15.16 -13.81 -17.40
N ILE A 331 -16.44 -13.87 -16.99
CA ILE A 331 -17.07 -15.10 -16.46
C ILE A 331 -17.07 -16.20 -17.51
N LYS A 332 -17.49 -15.89 -18.75
CA LYS A 332 -17.48 -16.86 -19.86
C LYS A 332 -16.07 -17.41 -20.10
N GLU A 333 -15.04 -16.58 -20.06
CA GLU A 333 -13.65 -17.02 -20.18
C GLU A 333 -13.19 -17.94 -19.03
N LEU A 334 -13.64 -17.70 -17.78
CA LEU A 334 -13.37 -18.57 -16.63
C LEU A 334 -14.07 -19.93 -16.75
N GLN A 335 -15.24 -19.95 -17.38
CA GLN A 335 -16.04 -21.15 -17.61
C GLN A 335 -15.60 -21.94 -18.86
N LYS A 336 -14.84 -21.33 -19.78
CA LYS A 336 -14.30 -22.02 -20.97
C LYS A 336 -13.22 -23.04 -20.59
N ASN A 337 -13.02 -24.03 -21.46
CA ASN A 337 -11.97 -25.05 -21.38
C ASN A 337 -11.96 -25.85 -20.07
N LYS A 338 -13.14 -26.09 -19.47
CA LYS A 338 -13.32 -26.88 -18.24
C LYS A 338 -12.47 -26.43 -17.04
N LYS A 339 -11.95 -25.20 -17.03
CA LYS A 339 -11.09 -24.72 -15.93
C LYS A 339 -11.87 -24.65 -14.62
N LEU A 340 -13.01 -23.96 -14.64
CA LEU A 340 -13.90 -23.78 -13.49
C LEU A 340 -15.36 -24.14 -13.81
N GLN A 341 -15.60 -24.74 -14.99
CA GLN A 341 -16.92 -25.17 -15.40
C GLN A 341 -17.46 -26.25 -14.46
N GLY A 342 -18.67 -26.05 -13.94
CA GLY A 342 -19.29 -26.98 -12.99
C GLY A 342 -18.71 -26.92 -11.58
N LYS A 343 -17.79 -25.98 -11.30
CA LYS A 343 -17.15 -25.86 -9.97
C LYS A 343 -17.52 -24.57 -9.24
N LEU A 344 -17.90 -23.52 -9.97
CA LEU A 344 -18.24 -22.21 -9.42
C LEU A 344 -19.50 -21.68 -10.08
N LYS A 345 -20.44 -21.21 -9.25
CA LYS A 345 -21.68 -20.57 -9.68
C LYS A 345 -21.58 -19.07 -9.47
N TYR A 346 -21.70 -18.31 -10.55
CA TYR A 346 -21.70 -16.84 -10.50
C TYR A 346 -23.13 -16.36 -10.32
N LYS A 347 -23.35 -15.48 -9.36
CA LYS A 347 -24.65 -14.93 -9.01
C LYS A 347 -24.60 -13.41 -9.15
N SER A 348 -25.64 -12.84 -9.72
CA SER A 348 -25.78 -11.39 -9.89
C SER A 348 -27.15 -10.94 -9.42
N SER A 349 -27.19 -9.80 -8.74
CA SER A 349 -28.40 -9.01 -8.47
C SER A 349 -28.38 -7.74 -9.35
N GLU A 350 -29.31 -6.81 -9.11
CA GLU A 350 -29.32 -5.52 -9.79
C GLU A 350 -28.06 -4.68 -9.50
N GLN A 351 -27.46 -4.81 -8.32
CA GLN A 351 -26.36 -3.94 -7.88
C GLN A 351 -25.09 -4.71 -7.52
N SER A 352 -25.18 -6.03 -7.33
CA SER A 352 -24.09 -6.84 -6.80
C SER A 352 -23.83 -8.11 -7.60
N ILE A 353 -22.62 -8.64 -7.46
CA ILE A 353 -22.18 -9.92 -8.00
C ILE A 353 -21.35 -10.66 -6.95
N TRP A 354 -21.50 -11.98 -6.90
CA TRP A 354 -20.72 -12.87 -6.03
C TRP A 354 -20.53 -14.23 -6.68
N VAL A 355 -19.72 -15.06 -6.03
CA VAL A 355 -19.41 -16.42 -6.48
C VAL A 355 -19.67 -17.41 -5.35
N GLU A 356 -20.32 -18.52 -5.68
CA GLU A 356 -20.59 -19.64 -4.79
C GLU A 356 -19.94 -20.90 -5.34
N ARG A 357 -19.73 -21.91 -4.49
CA ARG A 357 -19.37 -23.24 -4.98
C ARG A 357 -20.57 -23.86 -5.68
N GLU A 358 -20.33 -24.46 -6.82
CA GLU A 358 -21.32 -25.31 -7.49
C GLU A 358 -21.20 -26.71 -6.85
N GLY A 359 -22.30 -27.18 -6.24
CA GLY A 359 -22.36 -28.38 -5.41
C GLY A 359 -22.43 -29.66 -6.20
#